data_AF-A0A662RNK7-F1
#
_entry.id   AF-A0A662RNK7-F1
#
_cell.length_a   1.000
_cell.length_b   1.000
_cell.length_c   1.000
_cell.angle_alpha   90.00
_cell.angle_beta   90.00
_cell.angle_gamma   90.00
#
_symmetry.space_group_name_H-M   'P 1'
#
loop_
_entity.id
_entity.type
_entity.pdbx_description
1 polymer ?
#
loop_
_entity_poly.entity_id
_entity_poly.type
_entity_poly.pdbx_seq_one_letter_code
_entity_poly.pdbx_strand_id
1 'polypeptide(L)'
;MKEKIKEYLESKFGPLRILSVKELGLESKQKPEEEIKGFGYGKPYFVAFETGEGEIKELVISSMRGNGFGHDHFSDRAQIMLWQHHAFNKLPKHVKSHDVGYFTKDGRMRSAGDAEEYFIMCDKVEGGEYAEDLNRLREDGELSKEDEERASALASYLADIHAVKRDDARLYVRRIRELVGHSECIFGLTDSYPAGSEFITSEELKNIERLSIDWRWKLKERTKRLCMVHGDFHPWNVIFREGTDFTVLDRSRGEWGEAADDVSAMTINYLFFGLLKTEGKEVEKDFRRLYDLFFEVYLEKTGDSELLEVIQPFYAFRGLVVASPVWYP
;
A
#
# COMPACT_ATOMS: atom_id res chain seq x y z
N MET A 1 24.18 18.02 -14.61
CA MET A 1 23.70 16.66 -14.95
C MET A 1 24.85 15.76 -15.39
N LYS A 2 25.63 16.16 -16.41
CA LYS A 2 26.82 15.43 -16.86
C LYS A 2 27.77 15.03 -15.72
N GLU A 3 28.05 15.96 -14.80
CA GLU A 3 28.85 15.66 -13.60
C GLU A 3 28.22 14.59 -12.70
N LYS A 4 26.91 14.63 -12.45
CA LYS A 4 26.25 13.61 -11.61
C LYS A 4 26.25 12.22 -12.25
N ILE A 5 26.12 12.16 -13.58
CA ILE A 5 26.26 10.92 -14.35
C ILE A 5 27.70 10.42 -14.27
N LYS A 6 28.68 11.32 -14.40
CA LYS A 6 30.09 11.00 -14.28
C LYS A 6 30.41 10.44 -12.90
N GLU A 7 30.08 11.15 -11.82
CA GLU A 7 30.27 10.71 -10.44
C GLU A 7 29.68 9.31 -10.19
N TYR A 8 28.46 9.07 -10.69
CA TYR A 8 27.81 7.76 -10.57
C TYR A 8 28.52 6.67 -11.36
N LEU A 9 28.85 6.91 -12.62
CA LEU A 9 29.56 5.94 -13.44
C LEU A 9 30.97 5.68 -12.88
N GLU A 10 31.65 6.68 -12.32
CA GLU A 10 32.94 6.53 -11.67
C GLU A 10 32.86 5.61 -10.45
N SER A 11 31.76 5.68 -9.69
CA SER A 11 31.53 4.76 -8.57
C SER A 11 31.35 3.29 -8.99
N LYS A 12 31.01 3.03 -10.27
CA LYS A 12 30.78 1.68 -10.81
C LYS A 12 31.91 1.14 -11.68
N PHE A 13 32.59 2.02 -12.42
CA PHE A 13 33.58 1.65 -13.43
C PHE A 13 34.98 2.22 -13.16
N GLY A 14 35.17 2.91 -12.03
CA GLY A 14 36.41 3.63 -11.73
C GLY A 14 36.55 4.94 -12.53
N PRO A 15 37.71 5.62 -12.45
CA PRO A 15 37.95 6.88 -13.15
C PRO A 15 37.61 6.78 -14.64
N LEU A 16 36.90 7.78 -15.17
CA LEU A 16 36.46 7.78 -16.57
C LEU A 16 36.31 9.19 -17.16
N ARG A 17 36.23 9.24 -18.49
CA ARG A 17 35.95 10.44 -19.27
C ARG A 17 34.64 10.28 -20.04
N ILE A 18 33.66 11.14 -19.74
CA ILE A 18 32.40 11.18 -20.51
C ILE A 18 32.67 11.71 -21.92
N LEU A 19 32.39 10.90 -22.93
CA LEU A 19 32.51 11.25 -24.34
C LEU A 19 31.23 11.93 -24.86
N SER A 20 30.06 11.39 -24.54
CA SER A 20 28.78 12.01 -24.92
C SER A 20 27.61 11.61 -24.02
N VAL A 21 26.61 12.49 -23.91
CA VAL A 21 25.31 12.20 -23.29
C VAL A 21 24.22 12.72 -24.23
N LYS A 22 23.32 11.86 -24.68
CA LYS A 22 22.27 12.20 -25.67
C LYS A 22 20.93 11.62 -25.24
N GLU A 23 19.85 12.38 -25.35
CA GLU A 23 18.48 11.85 -25.18
C GLU A 23 18.12 10.94 -26.37
N LEU A 24 17.46 9.80 -26.10
CA LEU A 24 16.99 8.86 -27.12
C LEU A 24 15.48 9.08 -27.42
N GLY A 25 15.09 9.28 -28.69
CA GLY A 25 13.68 9.42 -29.11
C GLY A 25 13.45 9.89 -30.56
N LEU A 26 12.23 9.70 -31.09
CA LEU A 26 11.84 9.94 -32.49
C LEU A 26 11.97 11.40 -32.99
N GLU A 27 12.14 12.37 -32.11
CA GLU A 27 12.34 13.79 -32.45
C GLU A 27 13.74 14.33 -32.12
N SER A 28 14.74 13.46 -31.90
CA SER A 28 16.11 13.90 -31.63
C SER A 28 16.84 14.36 -32.90
N LYS A 29 16.29 15.37 -33.60
CA LYS A 29 17.11 16.24 -34.44
C LYS A 29 18.01 17.03 -33.50
N GLN A 30 19.31 16.73 -33.56
CA GLN A 30 20.44 17.39 -32.89
C GLN A 30 20.08 18.75 -32.25
N LYS A 31 19.67 18.73 -30.98
CA LYS A 31 19.71 19.95 -30.16
C LYS A 31 21.11 20.03 -29.52
N PRO A 32 21.77 21.20 -29.55
CA PRO A 32 23.05 21.41 -28.88
C PRO A 32 22.99 21.07 -27.39
N GLU A 33 24.15 20.83 -26.79
CA GLU A 33 24.41 20.27 -25.44
C GLU A 33 23.82 21.05 -24.25
N GLU A 34 23.00 22.07 -24.46
CA GLU A 34 22.51 22.98 -23.44
C GLU A 34 21.00 22.84 -23.24
N GLU A 35 20.63 21.95 -22.32
CA GLU A 35 19.51 22.05 -21.35
C GLU A 35 18.96 20.65 -21.02
N ILE A 36 19.69 19.93 -20.15
CA ILE A 36 19.16 18.71 -19.52
C ILE A 36 18.23 19.10 -18.36
N LYS A 37 17.16 19.86 -18.66
CA LYS A 37 16.06 20.18 -17.72
C LYS A 37 14.94 19.15 -17.92
N GLY A 38 15.18 17.91 -17.52
CA GLY A 38 14.16 16.84 -17.68
C GLY A 38 14.61 15.41 -17.36
N PHE A 39 15.80 15.21 -16.79
CA PHE A 39 16.24 13.88 -16.37
C PHE A 39 15.36 13.37 -15.22
N GLY A 40 14.95 12.10 -15.27
CA GLY A 40 14.04 11.52 -14.27
C GLY A 40 12.56 11.47 -14.69
N TYR A 41 12.21 12.06 -15.84
CA TYR A 41 10.86 11.92 -16.41
C TYR A 41 10.84 10.88 -17.52
N GLY A 42 11.10 9.59 -17.25
CA GLY A 42 10.72 8.52 -18.17
C GLY A 42 11.46 8.42 -19.50
N LYS A 43 12.46 9.27 -19.75
CA LYS A 43 13.17 9.33 -21.03
C LYS A 43 14.52 8.60 -20.93
N PRO A 44 14.86 7.74 -21.91
CA PRO A 44 16.17 7.11 -21.98
C PRO A 44 17.25 8.08 -22.46
N TYR A 45 18.44 7.98 -21.88
CA TYR A 45 19.63 8.73 -22.27
C TYR A 45 20.75 7.77 -22.64
N PHE A 46 21.30 7.94 -23.84
CA PHE A 46 22.53 7.32 -24.27
C PHE A 46 23.73 8.03 -23.63
N VAL A 47 24.67 7.27 -23.09
CA VAL A 47 25.91 7.76 -22.49
C VAL A 47 27.08 6.96 -23.04
N ALA A 48 28.03 7.64 -23.66
CA ALA A 48 29.31 7.05 -24.06
C ALA A 48 30.42 7.61 -23.18
N PHE A 49 31.31 6.74 -22.71
CA PHE A 49 32.45 7.11 -21.87
C PHE A 49 33.65 6.19 -22.11
N GLU A 50 34.82 6.69 -21.77
CA GLU A 50 36.09 5.96 -21.82
C GLU A 50 36.58 5.72 -20.39
N THR A 51 36.85 4.47 -20.03
CA THR A 51 37.40 4.11 -18.70
C THR A 51 38.87 4.52 -18.58
N GLY A 52 39.42 4.52 -17.37
CA GLY A 52 40.85 4.76 -17.14
C GLY A 52 41.79 3.78 -17.85
N GLU A 53 41.28 2.62 -18.29
CA GLU A 53 42.00 1.61 -19.07
C GLU A 53 41.91 1.85 -20.60
N GLY A 54 41.20 2.89 -21.04
CA GLY A 54 40.99 3.21 -22.45
C GLY A 54 39.85 2.45 -23.13
N GLU A 55 39.04 1.70 -22.37
CA GLU A 55 37.87 0.99 -22.91
C GLU A 55 36.70 1.96 -23.12
N ILE A 56 36.13 1.98 -24.33
CA ILE A 56 34.92 2.76 -24.63
C ILE A 56 33.67 1.93 -24.30
N LYS A 57 32.80 2.46 -23.44
CA LYS A 57 31.50 1.88 -23.09
C LYS A 57 30.37 2.80 -23.50
N GLU A 58 29.28 2.17 -23.94
CA GLU A 58 28.05 2.83 -24.35
C GLU A 58 26.88 2.22 -23.58
N LEU A 59 26.19 3.04 -22.78
CA LEU A 59 25.09 2.62 -21.92
C LEU A 59 23.84 3.47 -22.15
N VAL A 60 22.69 2.91 -21.80
CA VAL A 60 21.42 3.64 -21.76
C VAL A 60 20.97 3.76 -20.30
N ILE A 61 20.77 4.99 -19.84
CA ILE A 61 20.21 5.29 -18.52
C ILE A 61 18.75 5.72 -18.71
N SER A 62 17.83 4.97 -18.11
CA SER A 62 16.39 5.20 -18.22
C SER A 62 15.78 5.40 -16.85
N SER A 63 14.70 6.20 -16.80
CA SER A 63 13.83 6.33 -15.63
C SER A 63 12.39 6.00 -16.05
N MET A 64 11.47 5.92 -15.11
CA MET A 64 10.04 5.67 -15.38
C MET A 64 9.21 6.87 -14.92
N ARG A 65 8.25 7.30 -15.75
CA ARG A 65 7.23 8.28 -15.35
C ARG A 65 6.08 7.57 -14.65
N GLY A 66 5.45 8.27 -13.71
CA GLY A 66 4.15 7.85 -13.19
C GLY A 66 3.08 7.82 -14.29
N ASN A 67 2.24 6.80 -14.25
CA ASN A 67 1.06 6.64 -15.09
C ASN A 67 -0.02 5.88 -14.32
N GLY A 68 -1.26 5.89 -14.82
CA GLY A 68 -2.43 5.25 -14.18
C GLY A 68 -2.54 3.73 -14.33
N PHE A 69 -1.44 3.07 -14.70
CA PHE A 69 -1.38 1.63 -14.97
C PHE A 69 -0.45 0.90 -13.99
N GLY A 70 -0.40 1.37 -12.73
CA GLY A 70 0.42 0.77 -11.69
C GLY A 70 1.84 1.30 -11.66
N HIS A 71 2.08 2.52 -12.16
CA HIS A 71 3.36 3.23 -12.01
C HIS A 71 3.20 4.51 -11.17
N ASP A 72 2.03 4.73 -10.55
CA ASP A 72 1.64 6.01 -9.95
C ASP A 72 2.57 6.40 -8.78
N HIS A 73 2.84 5.47 -7.87
CA HIS A 73 3.70 5.67 -6.71
C HIS A 73 5.18 5.49 -7.06
N PHE A 74 6.05 6.12 -6.27
CA PHE A 74 7.48 5.94 -6.39
C PHE A 74 7.90 4.48 -6.14
N SER A 75 7.25 3.82 -5.18
CA SER A 75 7.44 2.40 -4.88
C SER A 75 7.13 1.49 -6.06
N ASP A 76 6.03 1.72 -6.80
CA ASP A 76 5.70 0.88 -7.96
C ASP A 76 6.82 0.91 -9.02
N ARG A 77 7.35 2.12 -9.28
CA ARG A 77 8.43 2.30 -10.26
C ARG A 77 9.74 1.68 -9.78
N ALA A 78 10.01 1.78 -8.47
CA ALA A 78 11.16 1.11 -7.87
C ALA A 78 11.04 -0.41 -8.00
N GLN A 79 9.90 -0.99 -7.66
CA GLN A 79 9.61 -2.43 -7.80
C GLN A 79 9.89 -2.91 -9.23
N ILE A 80 9.39 -2.20 -10.24
CA ILE A 80 9.60 -2.57 -11.65
C ILE A 80 11.08 -2.49 -12.02
N MET A 81 11.78 -1.42 -11.66
CA MET A 81 13.20 -1.23 -12.00
C MET A 81 14.09 -2.29 -11.34
N LEU A 82 13.83 -2.60 -10.06
CA LEU A 82 14.54 -3.65 -9.32
C LEU A 82 14.30 -5.03 -9.96
N TRP A 83 13.04 -5.36 -10.27
CA TRP A 83 12.69 -6.60 -10.93
C TRP A 83 13.33 -6.70 -12.33
N GLN A 84 13.31 -5.62 -13.11
CA GLN A 84 13.97 -5.56 -14.42
C GLN A 84 15.46 -5.84 -14.31
N HIS A 85 16.17 -5.18 -13.38
CA HIS A 85 17.60 -5.42 -13.20
C HIS A 85 17.91 -6.88 -12.88
N HIS A 86 17.13 -7.48 -11.99
CA HIS A 86 17.26 -8.89 -11.63
C HIS A 86 16.95 -9.83 -12.82
N ALA A 87 15.87 -9.60 -13.54
CA ALA A 87 15.38 -10.48 -14.60
C ALA A 87 16.16 -10.35 -15.92
N PHE A 88 16.59 -9.13 -16.30
CA PHE A 88 17.26 -8.86 -17.58
C PHE A 88 18.51 -9.73 -17.75
N ASN A 89 19.25 -9.94 -16.67
CA ASN A 89 20.51 -10.69 -16.69
C ASN A 89 20.32 -12.22 -16.72
N LYS A 90 19.08 -12.72 -16.60
CA LYS A 90 18.75 -14.15 -16.61
C LYS A 90 18.15 -14.62 -17.94
N LEU A 91 17.65 -13.70 -18.78
CA LEU A 91 17.02 -14.03 -20.05
C LEU A 91 18.04 -13.99 -21.20
N PRO A 92 18.28 -15.11 -21.92
CA PRO A 92 19.20 -15.12 -23.06
C PRO A 92 18.80 -14.10 -24.14
N LYS A 93 19.81 -13.46 -24.76
CA LYS A 93 19.64 -12.42 -25.79
C LYS A 93 18.90 -11.16 -25.32
N HIS A 94 18.74 -10.97 -24.01
CA HIS A 94 18.29 -9.71 -23.45
C HIS A 94 19.49 -8.76 -23.22
N VAL A 95 19.25 -7.44 -23.25
CA VAL A 95 20.29 -6.46 -22.89
C VAL A 95 20.71 -6.67 -21.44
N LYS A 96 22.01 -6.59 -21.17
CA LYS A 96 22.56 -6.69 -19.82
C LYS A 96 22.17 -5.45 -19.01
N SER A 97 21.57 -5.65 -17.85
CA SER A 97 21.38 -4.58 -16.87
C SER A 97 22.64 -4.44 -16.03
N HIS A 98 23.34 -3.31 -16.17
CA HIS A 98 24.60 -3.06 -15.46
C HIS A 98 24.41 -2.59 -14.01
N ASP A 99 23.30 -1.91 -13.73
CA ASP A 99 22.95 -1.47 -12.39
C ASP A 99 21.47 -1.07 -12.32
N VAL A 100 20.96 -0.91 -11.10
CA VAL A 100 19.72 -0.19 -10.78
C VAL A 100 20.02 0.77 -9.65
N GLY A 101 19.26 1.87 -9.58
CA GLY A 101 19.53 2.92 -8.61
C GLY A 101 18.39 3.91 -8.48
N TYR A 102 18.60 4.90 -7.63
CA TYR A 102 17.63 5.94 -7.32
C TYR A 102 18.27 7.33 -7.36
N PHE A 103 17.42 8.35 -7.53
CA PHE A 103 17.82 9.74 -7.39
C PHE A 103 17.59 10.20 -5.96
N THR A 104 18.60 10.83 -5.37
CA THR A 104 18.49 11.48 -4.06
C THR A 104 17.72 12.81 -4.18
N LYS A 105 17.32 13.40 -3.04
CA LYS A 105 16.61 14.70 -3.01
C LYS A 105 17.42 15.85 -3.64
N ASP A 106 18.74 15.80 -3.56
CA ASP A 106 19.65 16.75 -4.23
C ASP A 106 19.99 16.35 -5.68
N GLY A 107 19.34 15.30 -6.20
CA GLY A 107 19.41 14.82 -7.58
C GLY A 107 20.69 14.07 -7.95
N ARG A 108 21.49 13.62 -6.97
CA ARG A 108 22.58 12.64 -7.21
C ARG A 108 21.99 11.27 -7.51
N MET A 109 22.79 10.41 -8.12
CA MET A 109 22.43 9.03 -8.40
C MET A 109 23.12 8.12 -7.38
N ARG A 110 22.40 7.13 -6.87
CA ARG A 110 22.94 6.09 -5.98
C ARG A 110 22.55 4.72 -6.49
N SER A 111 23.48 3.78 -6.38
CA SER A 111 23.23 2.38 -6.72
C SER A 111 22.35 1.71 -5.66
N ALA A 112 21.55 0.76 -6.13
CA ALA A 112 20.82 -0.23 -5.34
C ALA A 112 20.99 -1.63 -5.96
N GLY A 113 21.96 -1.82 -6.87
CA GLY A 113 22.15 -3.07 -7.60
C GLY A 113 22.79 -4.19 -6.80
N ASP A 114 23.34 -3.88 -5.63
CA ASP A 114 23.88 -4.84 -4.66
C ASP A 114 22.91 -5.14 -3.50
N ALA A 115 21.68 -4.61 -3.55
CA ALA A 115 20.66 -4.90 -2.55
C ALA A 115 20.13 -6.33 -2.69
N GLU A 116 20.26 -7.12 -1.62
CA GLU A 116 19.66 -8.47 -1.53
C GLU A 116 18.34 -8.47 -0.75
N GLU A 117 18.24 -7.62 0.29
CA GLU A 117 17.04 -7.43 1.11
C GLU A 117 16.95 -5.97 1.59
N TYR A 118 15.72 -5.47 1.75
CA TYR A 118 15.43 -4.17 2.30
C TYR A 118 14.95 -4.29 3.75
N PHE A 119 15.30 -3.30 4.57
CA PHE A 119 14.80 -3.18 5.93
C PHE A 119 14.21 -1.79 6.17
N ILE A 120 13.25 -1.71 7.08
CA ILE A 120 12.71 -0.47 7.60
C ILE A 120 13.14 -0.32 9.07
N MET A 121 13.40 0.91 9.50
CA MET A 121 13.72 1.25 10.88
C MET A 121 12.72 2.29 11.36
N CYS A 122 12.00 1.96 12.42
CA CYS A 122 10.96 2.79 13.01
C CYS A 122 11.29 3.08 14.48
N ASP A 123 10.69 4.13 15.03
CA ASP A 123 10.75 4.37 16.47
C ASP A 123 10.06 3.23 17.23
N LYS A 124 10.59 2.88 18.41
CA LYS A 124 9.92 1.95 19.32
C LYS A 124 8.69 2.64 19.92
N VAL A 125 7.55 1.96 19.91
CA VAL A 125 6.34 2.39 20.60
C VAL A 125 6.16 1.53 21.86
N GLU A 126 5.95 2.17 23.01
CA GLU A 126 5.56 1.50 24.26
C GLU A 126 4.03 1.49 24.38
N GLY A 127 3.47 0.49 25.08
CA GLY A 127 2.03 0.36 25.34
C GLY A 127 1.51 -1.06 25.10
N GLY A 128 0.19 -1.25 25.18
CA GLY A 128 -0.50 -2.51 24.89
C GLY A 128 -1.29 -2.44 23.58
N GLU A 129 -1.39 -3.56 22.87
CA GLU A 129 -2.21 -3.64 21.65
C GLU A 129 -3.69 -3.51 21.98
N TYR A 130 -4.49 -2.82 21.15
CA TYR A 130 -5.95 -2.80 21.32
C TYR A 130 -6.57 -4.19 21.23
N ALA A 131 -5.90 -5.13 20.56
CA ALA A 131 -6.28 -6.54 20.56
C ALA A 131 -6.32 -7.17 21.97
N GLU A 132 -5.48 -6.70 22.90
CA GLU A 132 -5.48 -7.17 24.29
C GLU A 132 -6.78 -6.76 25.01
N ASP A 133 -7.30 -5.56 24.76
CA ASP A 133 -8.58 -5.12 25.30
C ASP A 133 -9.72 -6.02 24.80
N LEU A 134 -9.74 -6.31 23.50
CA LEU A 134 -10.77 -7.17 22.90
C LEU A 134 -10.67 -8.61 23.39
N ASN A 135 -9.46 -9.15 23.57
CA ASN A 135 -9.26 -10.48 24.15
C ASN A 135 -9.75 -10.54 25.60
N ARG A 136 -9.42 -9.53 26.42
CA ARG A 136 -9.92 -9.41 27.79
C ARG A 136 -11.46 -9.43 27.83
N LEU A 137 -12.12 -8.66 26.96
CA LEU A 137 -13.58 -8.64 26.86
C LEU A 137 -14.16 -9.96 26.34
N ARG A 138 -13.46 -10.67 25.45
CA ARG A 138 -13.89 -11.97 24.91
C ARG A 138 -13.93 -13.06 25.96
N GLU A 139 -12.92 -13.12 26.83
CA GLU A 139 -12.78 -14.18 27.83
C GLU A 139 -13.84 -14.05 28.93
N ASP A 140 -13.63 -13.18 29.91
CA ASP A 140 -14.56 -12.98 31.03
C ASP A 140 -14.62 -11.50 31.48
N GLY A 141 -14.00 -10.59 30.74
CA GLY A 141 -13.98 -9.17 31.05
C GLY A 141 -15.34 -8.51 30.85
N GLU A 142 -15.69 -7.60 31.76
CA GLU A 142 -16.81 -6.68 31.60
C GLU A 142 -16.38 -5.44 30.81
N LEU A 143 -17.32 -4.90 30.03
CA LEU A 143 -17.14 -3.62 29.35
C LEU A 143 -16.92 -2.49 30.36
N SER A 144 -15.80 -1.80 30.22
CA SER A 144 -15.45 -0.64 31.04
C SER A 144 -15.72 0.67 30.29
N LYS A 145 -15.73 1.77 31.04
CA LYS A 145 -15.80 3.12 30.46
C LYS A 145 -14.58 3.42 29.55
N GLU A 146 -13.42 2.89 29.89
CA GLU A 146 -12.20 3.09 29.10
C GLU A 146 -12.32 2.40 27.73
N ASP A 147 -12.95 1.22 27.64
CA ASP A 147 -13.18 0.55 26.36
C ASP A 147 -14.05 1.37 25.41
N GLU A 148 -15.12 1.97 25.93
CA GLU A 148 -15.99 2.87 25.18
C GLU A 148 -15.25 4.15 24.75
N GLU A 149 -14.43 4.71 25.64
CA GLU A 149 -13.60 5.88 25.36
C GLU A 149 -12.55 5.59 24.28
N ARG A 150 -11.90 4.43 24.31
CA ARG A 150 -10.93 3.98 23.29
C ARG A 150 -11.60 3.76 21.94
N ALA A 151 -12.73 3.06 21.89
CA ALA A 151 -13.48 2.89 20.64
C ALA A 151 -13.91 4.25 20.04
N SER A 152 -14.38 5.17 20.88
CA SER A 152 -14.74 6.54 20.48
C SER A 152 -13.53 7.34 19.97
N ALA A 153 -12.37 7.19 20.62
CA ALA A 153 -11.13 7.85 20.20
C ALA A 153 -10.64 7.34 18.85
N LEU A 154 -10.72 6.02 18.60
CA LEU A 154 -10.35 5.42 17.31
C LEU A 154 -11.29 5.88 16.19
N ALA A 155 -12.60 5.88 16.42
CA ALA A 155 -13.59 6.41 15.47
C ALA A 155 -13.35 7.90 15.17
N SER A 156 -13.08 8.68 16.22
CA SER A 156 -12.78 10.11 16.11
C SER A 156 -11.50 10.39 15.33
N TYR A 157 -10.46 9.58 15.52
CA TYR A 157 -9.20 9.66 14.79
C TYR A 157 -9.40 9.35 13.30
N LEU A 158 -10.14 8.27 12.97
CA LEU A 158 -10.48 7.97 11.58
C LEU A 158 -11.24 9.11 10.93
N ALA A 159 -12.24 9.69 11.62
CA ALA A 159 -12.97 10.85 11.11
C ALA A 159 -12.05 12.04 10.79
N ASP A 160 -11.05 12.31 11.65
CA ASP A 160 -10.09 13.41 11.44
C ASP A 160 -9.19 13.17 10.23
N ILE A 161 -8.62 11.96 10.08
CA ILE A 161 -7.77 11.67 8.93
C ILE A 161 -8.60 11.58 7.63
N HIS A 162 -9.81 11.02 7.67
CA HIS A 162 -10.69 10.87 6.50
C HIS A 162 -11.28 12.21 6.01
N ALA A 163 -11.25 13.25 6.84
CA ALA A 163 -11.59 14.62 6.44
C ALA A 163 -10.55 15.21 5.46
N VAL A 164 -9.31 14.71 5.46
CA VAL A 164 -8.29 15.11 4.49
C VAL A 164 -8.59 14.43 3.15
N LYS A 165 -9.20 15.19 2.24
CA LYS A 165 -9.55 14.73 0.89
C LYS A 165 -8.46 15.02 -0.14
N ARG A 166 -8.46 14.26 -1.23
CA ARG A 166 -7.60 14.49 -2.39
C ARG A 166 -8.39 14.35 -3.69
N ASP A 167 -8.27 15.33 -4.58
CA ASP A 167 -8.90 15.28 -5.90
C ASP A 167 -8.00 14.53 -6.88
N ASP A 168 -8.10 13.19 -6.84
CA ASP A 168 -7.37 12.30 -7.76
C ASP A 168 -8.23 11.09 -8.13
N ALA A 169 -9.11 11.29 -9.11
CA ALA A 169 -10.01 10.24 -9.59
C ALA A 169 -9.28 8.97 -10.06
N ARG A 170 -8.06 9.10 -10.61
CA ARG A 170 -7.29 7.95 -11.10
C ARG A 170 -6.79 7.11 -9.94
N LEU A 171 -6.30 7.76 -8.89
CA LEU A 171 -5.87 7.10 -7.67
C LEU A 171 -7.05 6.37 -7.01
N TYR A 172 -8.22 7.00 -6.89
CA TYR A 172 -9.41 6.33 -6.34
C TYR A 172 -9.77 5.06 -7.13
N VAL A 173 -9.84 5.16 -8.46
CA VAL A 173 -10.13 4.00 -9.32
C VAL A 173 -9.06 2.92 -9.21
N ARG A 174 -7.80 3.28 -8.95
CA ARG A 174 -6.73 2.32 -8.64
C ARG A 174 -6.99 1.63 -7.31
N ARG A 175 -7.29 2.35 -6.23
CA ARG A 175 -7.54 1.77 -4.90
C ARG A 175 -8.71 0.79 -4.90
N ILE A 176 -9.80 1.13 -5.58
CA ILE A 176 -10.96 0.23 -5.77
C ILE A 176 -10.60 -1.01 -6.61
N ARG A 177 -9.67 -0.89 -7.55
CA ARG A 177 -9.15 -2.04 -8.32
C ARG A 177 -8.28 -2.94 -7.45
N GLU A 178 -7.45 -2.36 -6.58
CA GLU A 178 -6.58 -3.10 -5.65
C GLU A 178 -7.39 -3.86 -4.59
N LEU A 179 -8.48 -3.28 -4.05
CA LEU A 179 -9.41 -4.00 -3.15
C LEU A 179 -9.85 -5.35 -3.74
N VAL A 180 -10.13 -5.39 -5.04
CA VAL A 180 -10.57 -6.63 -5.69
C VAL A 180 -9.38 -7.49 -6.12
N GLY A 181 -8.41 -6.89 -6.82
CA GLY A 181 -7.42 -7.64 -7.59
C GLY A 181 -6.01 -7.74 -7.00
N HIS A 182 -5.72 -7.10 -5.85
CA HIS A 182 -4.40 -7.20 -5.23
C HIS A 182 -4.22 -8.58 -4.56
N SER A 183 -2.97 -9.08 -4.53
CA SER A 183 -2.61 -10.39 -3.96
C SER A 183 -2.75 -10.48 -2.44
N GLU A 184 -3.05 -9.35 -1.78
CA GLU A 184 -3.31 -9.28 -0.34
C GLU A 184 -4.74 -8.80 -0.05
N CYS A 185 -5.57 -8.68 -1.09
CA CYS A 185 -6.97 -8.28 -0.98
C CYS A 185 -7.88 -9.43 -1.44
N ILE A 186 -9.07 -9.15 -2.00
CA ILE A 186 -10.10 -10.19 -2.24
C ILE A 186 -9.56 -11.38 -3.05
N PHE A 187 -8.98 -11.17 -4.24
CA PHE A 187 -8.44 -12.27 -5.05
C PHE A 187 -7.30 -13.02 -4.34
N GLY A 188 -6.40 -12.29 -3.69
CA GLY A 188 -5.32 -12.91 -2.94
C GLY A 188 -5.80 -13.78 -1.77
N LEU A 189 -6.82 -13.31 -1.05
CA LEU A 189 -7.39 -14.07 0.05
C LEU A 189 -8.17 -15.28 -0.43
N THR A 190 -9.01 -15.15 -1.47
CA THR A 190 -9.74 -16.29 -2.02
C THR A 190 -8.80 -17.38 -2.53
N ASP A 191 -7.68 -17.01 -3.15
CA ASP A 191 -6.60 -17.93 -3.55
C ASP A 191 -5.91 -18.62 -2.35
N SER A 192 -5.88 -17.99 -1.18
CA SER A 192 -5.21 -18.52 0.02
C SER A 192 -6.01 -19.59 0.77
N TYR A 193 -7.32 -19.74 0.50
CA TYR A 193 -8.15 -20.75 1.16
C TYR A 193 -7.77 -22.17 0.68
N PRO A 194 -7.50 -23.12 1.61
CA PRO A 194 -7.13 -24.48 1.23
C PRO A 194 -8.20 -25.19 0.40
N ALA A 195 -7.74 -25.97 -0.59
CA ALA A 195 -8.62 -26.85 -1.33
C ALA A 195 -9.30 -27.86 -0.40
N GLY A 196 -10.63 -28.02 -0.54
CA GLY A 196 -11.40 -28.93 0.30
C GLY A 196 -11.70 -28.39 1.70
N SER A 197 -11.65 -27.07 1.92
CA SER A 197 -12.14 -26.45 3.16
C SER A 197 -13.56 -26.93 3.49
N GLU A 198 -13.78 -27.31 4.75
CA GLU A 198 -15.06 -27.84 5.24
C GLU A 198 -16.09 -26.73 5.54
N PHE A 199 -15.65 -25.47 5.62
CA PHE A 199 -16.51 -24.35 6.01
C PHE A 199 -16.78 -23.33 4.88
N ILE A 200 -16.02 -23.38 3.78
CA ILE A 200 -16.29 -22.57 2.59
C ILE A 200 -15.91 -23.31 1.32
N THR A 201 -16.81 -23.32 0.34
CA THR A 201 -16.60 -24.00 -0.93
C THR A 201 -15.98 -23.09 -1.98
N SER A 202 -15.32 -23.68 -2.99
CA SER A 202 -14.80 -22.90 -4.11
C SER A 202 -15.88 -22.18 -4.91
N GLU A 203 -17.13 -22.65 -4.91
CA GLU A 203 -18.22 -21.93 -5.59
C GLU A 203 -18.66 -20.70 -4.79
N GLU A 204 -18.66 -20.76 -3.46
CA GLU A 204 -18.91 -19.61 -2.60
C GLU A 204 -17.81 -18.54 -2.76
N LEU A 205 -16.53 -18.95 -2.77
CA LEU A 205 -15.40 -18.03 -3.02
C LEU A 205 -15.53 -17.35 -4.39
N LYS A 206 -15.83 -18.11 -5.46
CA LYS A 206 -16.11 -17.54 -6.80
C LYS A 206 -17.31 -16.57 -6.79
N ASN A 207 -18.33 -16.88 -6.01
CA ASN A 207 -19.49 -15.99 -5.89
C ASN A 207 -19.13 -14.67 -5.20
N ILE A 208 -18.30 -14.71 -4.16
CA ILE A 208 -17.76 -13.51 -3.50
C ILE A 208 -16.97 -12.66 -4.51
N GLU A 209 -16.12 -13.27 -5.34
CA GLU A 209 -15.38 -12.55 -6.40
C GLU A 209 -16.31 -11.89 -7.41
N ARG A 210 -17.33 -12.62 -7.92
CA ARG A 210 -18.31 -12.09 -8.87
C ARG A 210 -19.05 -10.87 -8.30
N LEU A 211 -19.54 -10.97 -7.07
CA LEU A 211 -20.21 -9.86 -6.39
C LEU A 211 -19.26 -8.67 -6.17
N SER A 212 -18.00 -8.94 -5.87
CA SER A 212 -16.97 -7.91 -5.67
C SER A 212 -16.64 -7.17 -6.97
N ILE A 213 -16.69 -7.85 -8.11
CA ILE A 213 -16.55 -7.22 -9.44
C ILE A 213 -17.71 -6.25 -9.70
N ASP A 214 -18.94 -6.63 -9.40
CA ASP A 214 -20.10 -5.74 -9.56
C ASP A 214 -19.98 -4.50 -8.68
N TRP A 215 -19.55 -4.69 -7.41
CA TRP A 215 -19.26 -3.58 -6.50
C TRP A 215 -18.15 -2.67 -7.02
N ARG A 216 -17.07 -3.23 -7.57
CA ARG A 216 -15.99 -2.44 -8.18
C ARG A 216 -16.51 -1.47 -9.24
N TRP A 217 -17.43 -1.92 -10.10
CA TRP A 217 -18.03 -1.06 -11.12
C TRP A 217 -18.93 0.02 -10.53
N LYS A 218 -19.70 -0.30 -9.49
CA LYS A 218 -20.52 0.70 -8.76
C LYS A 218 -19.64 1.76 -8.09
N LEU A 219 -18.58 1.35 -7.41
CA LEU A 219 -17.71 2.24 -6.66
C LEU A 219 -16.84 3.10 -7.58
N LYS A 220 -16.42 2.60 -8.75
CA LYS A 220 -15.50 3.29 -9.68
C LYS A 220 -15.87 4.76 -9.94
N GLU A 221 -17.15 5.13 -9.91
CA GLU A 221 -17.64 6.48 -10.17
C GLU A 221 -17.69 7.39 -8.93
N ARG A 222 -17.48 6.86 -7.72
CA ARG A 222 -17.51 7.57 -6.43
C ARG A 222 -16.18 8.25 -6.07
N THR A 223 -15.52 8.82 -7.08
CA THR A 223 -14.13 9.30 -6.97
C THR A 223 -13.90 10.42 -5.94
N LYS A 224 -14.93 11.19 -5.62
CA LYS A 224 -14.89 12.26 -4.61
C LYS A 224 -14.70 11.74 -3.18
N ARG A 225 -14.87 10.44 -2.95
CA ARG A 225 -14.71 9.82 -1.64
C ARG A 225 -13.24 9.67 -1.22
N LEU A 226 -12.30 9.76 -2.17
CA LEU A 226 -10.87 9.60 -1.90
C LEU A 226 -10.39 10.47 -0.74
N CYS A 227 -9.92 9.81 0.31
CA CYS A 227 -9.39 10.45 1.50
C CYS A 227 -8.08 9.81 1.94
N MET A 228 -7.40 10.50 2.84
CA MET A 228 -6.32 9.90 3.59
C MET A 228 -6.87 8.69 4.36
N VAL A 229 -6.14 7.59 4.36
CA VAL A 229 -6.48 6.38 5.12
C VAL A 229 -5.23 5.86 5.83
N HIS A 230 -5.43 5.08 6.88
CA HIS A 230 -4.42 4.20 7.42
C HIS A 230 -4.16 3.02 6.47
N GLY A 231 -5.22 2.39 5.94
CA GLY A 231 -5.16 1.29 4.97
C GLY A 231 -5.08 -0.11 5.58
N ASP A 232 -4.74 -0.22 6.88
CA ASP A 232 -4.81 -1.48 7.63
C ASP A 232 -5.16 -1.28 9.11
N PHE A 233 -6.23 -0.52 9.37
CA PHE A 233 -6.60 -0.07 10.71
C PHE A 233 -7.35 -1.14 11.51
N HIS A 234 -6.62 -2.04 12.15
CA HIS A 234 -7.17 -3.12 12.98
C HIS A 234 -6.53 -3.16 14.38
N PRO A 235 -7.08 -3.91 15.35
CA PRO A 235 -6.67 -3.85 16.76
C PRO A 235 -5.18 -4.09 17.05
N TRP A 236 -4.52 -4.99 16.31
CA TRP A 236 -3.07 -5.25 16.44
C TRP A 236 -2.17 -4.09 15.98
N ASN A 237 -2.69 -3.19 15.13
CA ASN A 237 -1.94 -2.03 14.62
C ASN A 237 -2.16 -0.77 15.48
N VAL A 238 -2.79 -0.90 16.64
CA VAL A 238 -3.10 0.21 17.54
C VAL A 238 -2.51 -0.09 18.91
N ILE A 239 -1.56 0.74 19.34
CA ILE A 239 -0.89 0.61 20.63
C ILE A 239 -1.36 1.73 21.56
N PHE A 240 -2.09 1.38 22.62
CA PHE A 240 -2.51 2.31 23.67
C PHE A 240 -1.42 2.42 24.74
N ARG A 241 -1.05 3.66 25.10
CA ARG A 241 -0.15 3.93 26.22
C ARG A 241 -0.92 4.03 27.53
N GLU A 242 -1.87 4.95 27.58
CA GLU A 242 -2.71 5.23 28.74
C GLU A 242 -4.03 5.88 28.29
N GLY A 243 -5.16 5.40 28.80
CA GLY A 243 -6.47 5.94 28.46
C GLY A 243 -6.73 5.88 26.95
N THR A 244 -6.88 7.06 26.34
CA THR A 244 -7.12 7.21 24.89
C THR A 244 -5.90 7.68 24.11
N ASP A 245 -4.72 7.79 24.73
CA ASP A 245 -3.47 8.05 24.00
C ASP A 245 -2.98 6.79 23.31
N PHE A 246 -2.93 6.80 21.98
CA PHE A 246 -2.48 5.68 21.18
C PHE A 246 -1.54 6.09 20.05
N THR A 247 -0.90 5.08 19.46
CA THR A 247 -0.12 5.22 18.24
C THR A 247 -0.45 4.07 17.30
N VAL A 248 -0.57 4.41 16.01
CA VAL A 248 -0.85 3.45 14.96
C VAL A 248 0.44 2.93 14.34
N LEU A 249 0.43 1.66 13.96
CA LEU A 249 1.52 0.97 13.30
C LEU A 249 1.08 0.50 11.92
N ASP A 250 2.06 0.19 11.07
CA ASP A 250 1.85 -0.50 9.79
C ASP A 250 0.84 0.17 8.82
N ARG A 251 1.32 1.21 8.16
CA ARG A 251 0.63 1.88 7.05
C ARG A 251 1.04 1.33 5.66
N SER A 252 1.37 0.05 5.58
CA SER A 252 1.99 -0.56 4.39
C SER A 252 1.05 -0.63 3.16
N ARG A 253 -0.27 -0.64 3.37
CA ARG A 253 -1.27 -0.79 2.29
C ARG A 253 -1.57 0.48 1.51
N GLY A 254 -1.01 1.63 1.90
CA GLY A 254 -1.10 2.90 1.16
C GLY A 254 -1.80 4.03 1.92
N GLU A 255 -1.53 5.26 1.49
CA GLU A 255 -1.92 6.48 2.23
C GLU A 255 -3.26 7.11 1.80
N TRP A 256 -3.80 6.75 0.63
CA TRP A 256 -5.05 7.28 0.10
C TRP A 256 -5.98 6.13 -0.30
N GLY A 257 -7.27 6.23 0.00
CA GLY A 257 -8.22 5.16 -0.21
C GLY A 257 -9.67 5.56 0.04
N GLU A 258 -10.49 4.55 0.32
CA GLU A 258 -11.86 4.75 0.79
C GLU A 258 -11.88 4.62 2.32
N ALA A 259 -12.55 5.54 3.01
CA ALA A 259 -12.82 5.49 4.44
C ALA A 259 -13.46 4.17 4.89
N ALA A 260 -14.30 3.57 4.04
CA ALA A 260 -14.89 2.25 4.27
C ALA A 260 -13.88 1.14 4.57
N ASP A 261 -12.65 1.26 4.06
CA ASP A 261 -11.59 0.29 4.33
C ASP A 261 -11.22 0.30 5.81
N ASP A 262 -10.81 1.46 6.34
CA ASP A 262 -10.40 1.60 7.75
C ASP A 262 -11.55 1.36 8.72
N VAL A 263 -12.75 1.87 8.40
CA VAL A 263 -13.92 1.66 9.28
C VAL A 263 -14.24 0.17 9.37
N SER A 264 -14.38 -0.52 8.24
CA SER A 264 -14.69 -1.96 8.27
C SER A 264 -13.53 -2.79 8.85
N ALA A 265 -12.28 -2.38 8.65
CA ALA A 265 -11.10 -3.03 9.20
C ALA A 265 -11.10 -3.09 10.73
N MET A 266 -11.57 -2.03 11.39
CA MET A 266 -11.71 -2.01 12.85
C MET A 266 -13.01 -2.70 13.27
N THR A 267 -14.15 -2.27 12.75
CA THR A 267 -15.47 -2.64 13.28
C THR A 267 -15.81 -4.11 13.08
N ILE A 268 -15.25 -4.78 12.07
CA ILE A 268 -15.45 -6.23 11.91
C ILE A 268 -14.91 -7.01 13.11
N ASN A 269 -13.89 -6.50 13.80
CA ASN A 269 -13.32 -7.17 14.96
C ASN A 269 -14.30 -7.17 16.13
N TYR A 270 -15.11 -6.13 16.31
CA TYR A 270 -16.17 -6.17 17.31
C TYR A 270 -17.16 -7.30 17.01
N LEU A 271 -17.56 -7.46 15.74
CA LEU A 271 -18.43 -8.56 15.33
C LEU A 271 -17.75 -9.92 15.54
N PHE A 272 -16.50 -10.05 15.11
CA PHE A 272 -15.73 -11.28 15.18
C PHE A 272 -15.51 -11.74 16.63
N PHE A 273 -14.98 -10.88 17.50
CA PHE A 273 -14.76 -11.21 18.91
C PHE A 273 -16.08 -11.44 19.65
N GLY A 274 -17.13 -10.69 19.31
CA GLY A 274 -18.48 -10.90 19.86
C GLY A 274 -19.06 -12.26 19.48
N LEU A 275 -18.85 -12.72 18.24
CA LEU A 275 -19.25 -14.07 17.82
C LEU A 275 -18.39 -15.14 18.49
N LEU A 276 -17.07 -14.94 18.60
CA LEU A 276 -16.20 -15.89 19.28
C LEU A 276 -16.62 -16.10 20.74
N LYS A 277 -16.95 -15.03 21.46
CA LYS A 277 -17.39 -15.08 22.87
C LYS A 277 -18.64 -15.95 23.08
N THR A 278 -19.53 -16.04 22.08
CA THR A 278 -20.78 -16.81 22.19
C THR A 278 -20.74 -18.15 21.46
N GLU A 279 -19.57 -18.56 20.94
CA GLU A 279 -19.42 -19.74 20.07
C GLU A 279 -20.27 -19.62 18.79
N GLY A 280 -20.41 -18.41 18.25
CA GLY A 280 -21.11 -18.11 17.01
C GLY A 280 -22.64 -18.07 17.12
N LYS A 281 -23.22 -18.11 18.32
CA LYS A 281 -24.68 -18.07 18.52
C LYS A 281 -25.27 -16.70 18.19
N GLU A 282 -24.61 -15.64 18.64
CA GLU A 282 -24.99 -14.25 18.41
C GLU A 282 -23.80 -13.31 18.63
N VAL A 283 -23.89 -12.07 18.16
CA VAL A 283 -22.89 -11.05 18.53
C VAL A 283 -23.16 -10.64 19.97
N GLU A 284 -22.19 -10.87 20.86
CA GLU A 284 -22.31 -10.52 22.27
C GLU A 284 -22.58 -9.01 22.49
N LYS A 285 -23.39 -8.68 23.50
CA LYS A 285 -23.95 -7.34 23.73
C LYS A 285 -22.92 -6.23 23.93
N ASP A 286 -21.79 -6.50 24.57
CA ASP A 286 -20.78 -5.49 24.89
C ASP A 286 -19.96 -5.18 23.63
N PHE A 287 -19.64 -6.21 22.84
CA PHE A 287 -19.07 -6.03 21.51
C PHE A 287 -20.04 -5.33 20.54
N ARG A 288 -21.33 -5.66 20.62
CA ARG A 288 -22.36 -4.95 19.86
C ARG A 288 -22.41 -3.47 20.24
N ARG A 289 -22.27 -3.15 21.53
CA ARG A 289 -22.19 -1.77 22.02
C ARG A 289 -20.98 -1.04 21.45
N LEU A 290 -19.80 -1.65 21.44
CA LEU A 290 -18.60 -1.05 20.84
C LEU A 290 -18.76 -0.81 19.33
N TYR A 291 -19.36 -1.77 18.61
CA TYR A 291 -19.68 -1.64 17.19
C TYR A 291 -20.60 -0.45 16.92
N ASP A 292 -21.72 -0.37 17.63
CA ASP A 292 -22.70 0.71 17.45
C ASP A 292 -22.09 2.07 17.82
N LEU A 293 -21.37 2.15 18.94
CA LEU A 293 -20.68 3.37 19.39
C LEU A 293 -19.66 3.88 18.37
N PHE A 294 -18.88 2.98 17.76
CA PHE A 294 -17.89 3.37 16.75
C PHE A 294 -18.57 4.05 15.55
N PHE A 295 -19.67 3.47 15.05
CA PHE A 295 -20.44 4.06 13.95
C PHE A 295 -21.14 5.36 14.38
N GLU A 296 -21.73 5.42 15.58
CA GLU A 296 -22.35 6.62 16.14
C GLU A 296 -21.37 7.79 16.10
N VAL A 297 -20.19 7.63 16.71
CA VAL A 297 -19.16 8.68 16.78
C VAL A 297 -18.64 9.05 15.38
N TYR A 298 -18.33 8.05 14.55
CA TYR A 298 -17.79 8.31 13.22
C TYR A 298 -18.80 9.06 12.33
N LEU A 299 -20.06 8.61 12.28
CA LEU A 299 -21.09 9.21 11.44
C LEU A 299 -21.53 10.57 11.95
N GLU A 300 -21.62 10.77 13.28
CA GLU A 300 -21.93 12.08 13.86
C GLU A 300 -20.85 13.11 13.49
N LYS A 301 -19.57 12.72 13.60
CA LYS A 301 -18.44 13.63 13.34
C LYS A 301 -18.23 13.93 11.85
N THR A 302 -18.48 12.96 10.98
CA THR A 302 -18.23 13.11 9.53
C THR A 302 -19.45 13.56 8.74
N GLY A 303 -20.66 13.22 9.18
CA GLY A 303 -21.88 13.33 8.39
C GLY A 303 -21.92 12.42 7.15
N ASP A 304 -20.99 11.46 7.01
CA ASP A 304 -20.86 10.61 5.81
C ASP A 304 -21.84 9.43 5.83
N SER A 305 -23.12 9.70 5.61
CA SER A 305 -24.13 8.63 5.50
C SER A 305 -23.91 7.73 4.28
N GLU A 306 -23.25 8.23 3.22
CA GLU A 306 -22.94 7.45 2.01
C GLU A 306 -21.98 6.29 2.32
N LEU A 307 -21.19 6.36 3.41
CA LEU A 307 -20.38 5.23 3.89
C LEU A 307 -21.18 3.92 3.95
N LEU A 308 -22.42 3.98 4.47
CA LEU A 308 -23.29 2.82 4.64
C LEU A 308 -23.76 2.23 3.30
N GLU A 309 -23.66 2.98 2.20
CA GLU A 309 -24.00 2.55 0.85
C GLU A 309 -22.82 1.88 0.12
N VAL A 310 -21.59 2.05 0.62
CA VAL A 310 -20.36 1.64 -0.10
C VAL A 310 -19.47 0.66 0.67
N ILE A 311 -19.72 0.43 1.96
CA ILE A 311 -18.85 -0.35 2.86
C ILE A 311 -18.89 -1.88 2.63
N GLN A 312 -19.90 -2.39 1.91
CA GLN A 312 -20.18 -3.81 1.72
C GLN A 312 -19.00 -4.63 1.17
N PRO A 313 -18.34 -4.24 0.05
CA PRO A 313 -17.19 -5.01 -0.46
C PRO A 313 -15.98 -4.97 0.48
N PHE A 314 -15.87 -3.95 1.33
CA PHE A 314 -14.82 -3.87 2.34
C PHE A 314 -15.10 -4.84 3.50
N TYR A 315 -16.35 -4.95 3.97
CA TYR A 315 -16.72 -6.02 4.90
C TYR A 315 -16.55 -7.42 4.30
N ALA A 316 -16.82 -7.61 2.99
CA ALA A 316 -16.56 -8.88 2.34
C ALA A 316 -15.05 -9.22 2.35
N PHE A 317 -14.21 -8.24 2.02
CA PHE A 317 -12.75 -8.38 2.12
C PHE A 317 -12.31 -8.70 3.56
N ARG A 318 -12.73 -7.91 4.54
CA ARG A 318 -12.34 -8.12 5.94
C ARG A 318 -12.91 -9.43 6.51
N GLY A 319 -14.07 -9.88 6.03
CA GLY A 319 -14.64 -11.19 6.35
C GLY A 319 -13.76 -12.33 5.85
N LEU A 320 -13.24 -12.23 4.63
CA LEU A 320 -12.23 -13.18 4.12
C LEU A 320 -10.94 -13.14 4.94
N VAL A 321 -10.57 -12.00 5.53
CA VAL A 321 -9.39 -11.92 6.42
C VAL A 321 -9.65 -12.69 7.72
N VAL A 322 -10.68 -12.28 8.49
CA VAL A 322 -10.90 -12.81 9.85
C VAL A 322 -11.38 -14.27 9.86
N ALA A 323 -11.96 -14.75 8.76
CA ALA A 323 -12.34 -16.15 8.58
C ALA A 323 -11.25 -16.98 7.89
N SER A 324 -10.07 -16.41 7.61
CA SER A 324 -9.00 -17.13 6.93
C SER A 324 -8.32 -18.12 7.89
N PRO A 325 -8.17 -19.40 7.51
CA PRO A 325 -7.47 -20.40 8.32
C PRO A 325 -5.95 -20.26 8.27
N VAL A 326 -5.44 -19.28 7.52
CA VAL A 326 -4.00 -19.04 7.29
C VAL A 326 -3.56 -17.70 7.89
N TRP A 327 -4.40 -16.68 7.79
CA TRP A 327 -4.01 -15.29 8.07
C TRP A 327 -4.44 -14.79 9.46
N TYR A 328 -5.45 -15.40 10.07
CA TYR A 328 -5.99 -14.93 11.34
C TYR A 328 -6.05 -16.11 12.32
N PRO A 329 -5.41 -16.00 13.50
CA PRO A 329 -5.16 -17.13 14.41
C PRO A 329 -6.42 -17.71 15.06
#